data_AF-A0A1I7T6X3-F1
#
_entry.id   AF-A0A1I7T6X3-F1
#
_cell.length_a   1.000
_cell.length_b   1.000
_cell.length_c   1.000
_cell.angle_alpha   90.00
_cell.angle_beta   90.00
_cell.angle_gamma   90.00
#
_symmetry.space_group_name_H-M   'P 1'
#
loop_
_entity.id
_entity.type
_entity.pdbx_description
1 polymer ?
#
loop_
_entity_poly.entity_id
_entity_poly.type
_entity_poly.pdbx_seq_one_letter_code
_entity_poly.pdbx_strand_id
1 'polypeptide(L)' 'MSRALVFLFFVIAFVATVTMAGSRKSTDVYQSCGVPLIRRVQKVCGQNCYGDGVDSLPVLACSTGVSDEQLTYLCCPQ' A
#
# COMPACT_ATOMS: atom_id res chain seq x y z
N MET A 1 23.90 -23.88 -30.92
CA MET A 1 23.23 -22.74 -30.26
C MET A 1 23.50 -22.84 -28.77
N SER A 2 24.36 -21.97 -28.26
CA SER A 2 25.10 -22.18 -27.01
C SER A 2 24.21 -22.22 -25.78
N ARG A 3 24.32 -23.31 -25.00
CA ARG A 3 23.65 -23.52 -23.69
C ARG A 3 23.88 -22.34 -22.73
N ALA A 4 24.99 -21.62 -22.90
CA ALA A 4 25.31 -20.38 -22.20
C ALA A 4 24.30 -19.24 -22.45
N LEU A 5 23.79 -19.08 -23.67
CA LEU A 5 22.80 -18.04 -23.98
C LEU A 5 21.47 -18.32 -23.31
N VAL A 6 21.06 -19.60 -23.25
CA VAL A 6 19.84 -20.01 -22.55
C VAL A 6 19.95 -19.75 -21.05
N PHE A 7 21.11 -20.07 -20.46
CA PHE A 7 21.37 -19.83 -19.04
C PHE A 7 21.36 -18.33 -18.71
N LEU A 8 21.99 -17.52 -19.55
CA LEU A 8 22.07 -16.07 -19.38
C LEU A 8 20.68 -15.42 -19.50
N PHE A 9 19.84 -15.90 -20.43
CA PHE A 9 18.46 -15.45 -20.56
C PHE A 9 17.61 -15.81 -19.32
N PHE A 10 17.82 -17.00 -18.75
CA PHE A 10 17.13 -17.43 -17.53
C PHE A 10 17.50 -16.57 -16.31
N VAL A 11 18.77 -16.22 -16.17
CA VAL A 11 19.26 -15.34 -15.09
C VAL A 11 18.66 -13.94 -15.22
N ILE A 12 18.63 -13.37 -16.43
CA ILE A 12 18.03 -12.04 -16.65
C ILE A 12 16.52 -12.06 -16.34
N ALA A 13 15.80 -13.09 -16.79
CA ALA A 13 14.38 -13.23 -16.51
C ALA A 13 14.11 -13.36 -15.00
N PHE A 14 14.93 -14.13 -14.28
CA PHE A 14 14.80 -14.28 -12.83
C PHE A 14 15.02 -12.93 -12.10
N VAL A 15 16.08 -12.19 -12.46
CA VAL A 15 16.37 -10.86 -11.87
C VAL A 15 15.24 -9.86 -12.14
N ALA A 16 14.64 -9.87 -13.33
CA ALA A 16 13.50 -9.00 -13.67
C ALA A 16 12.26 -9.31 -12.81
N THR A 17 11.99 -10.58 -12.50
CA THR A 17 10.84 -10.95 -11.64
C THR A 17 11.02 -10.53 -10.18
N VAL A 18 12.23 -10.64 -9.62
CA VAL A 18 12.48 -10.20 -8.23
C VAL A 18 12.49 -8.68 -8.08
N THR A 19 12.91 -7.93 -9.10
CA THR A 19 12.83 -6.46 -9.05
C THR A 19 11.40 -5.94 -9.11
N MET A 20 10.52 -6.60 -9.87
CA MET A 20 9.09 -6.23 -9.91
C MET A 20 8.34 -6.54 -8.61
N ALA A 21 8.76 -7.56 -7.85
CA ALA A 21 8.22 -7.86 -6.52
C ALA A 21 8.71 -6.87 -5.44
N GLY A 22 9.80 -6.15 -5.69
CA GLY A 22 10.40 -5.15 -4.79
C GLY A 22 9.68 -3.81 -4.77
N SER A 23 8.79 -3.53 -5.73
CA SER A 23 7.88 -2.36 -5.68
C SER A 23 6.72 -2.59 -4.70
N ARG A 24 7.01 -3.12 -3.50
CA ARG A 24 6.13 -2.90 -2.36
C ARG A 24 6.20 -1.41 -2.06
N LYS A 25 5.24 -0.71 -2.67
CA LYS A 25 4.80 0.65 -2.40
C LYS A 25 5.29 1.05 -1.02
N SER A 26 6.23 1.99 -0.97
CA SER A 26 6.72 2.56 0.28
C SER A 26 5.50 2.79 1.14
N THR A 27 5.40 2.05 2.25
CA THR A 27 4.26 2.09 3.15
C THR A 27 4.41 3.38 3.94
N ASP A 28 4.36 4.51 3.24
CA ASP A 28 4.63 5.82 3.80
C ASP A 28 3.48 6.10 4.75
N VAL A 29 3.80 5.98 6.03
CA VAL A 29 2.88 6.24 7.12
C VAL A 29 2.78 7.75 7.23
N TYR A 30 1.58 8.27 6.99
CA TYR A 30 1.34 9.69 7.08
C TYR A 30 0.37 10.01 8.21
N GLN A 31 0.79 10.96 9.03
CA GLN A 31 -0.07 11.53 10.06
C GLN A 31 -1.06 12.50 9.41
N SER A 32 -2.36 12.27 9.63
CA SER A 32 -3.42 13.18 9.20
C SER A 32 -4.61 13.12 10.15
N CYS A 33 -5.11 14.29 10.52
CA CYS A 33 -6.20 14.47 11.47
C CYS A 33 -7.36 15.23 10.80
N GLY A 34 -8.61 14.83 11.05
CA GLY A 34 -9.80 15.59 10.58
C GLY A 34 -9.94 15.63 9.05
N VAL A 35 -10.13 16.82 8.47
CA VAL A 35 -10.39 17.02 7.03
C VAL A 35 -9.35 16.40 6.09
N PRO A 36 -8.02 16.56 6.30
CA PRO A 36 -7.03 15.91 5.45
C PRO A 36 -7.08 14.38 5.50
N LEU A 37 -7.49 13.79 6.63
CA LEU A 37 -7.70 12.34 6.72
C LEU A 37 -8.88 11.90 5.85
N ILE A 38 -10.00 12.63 5.93
CA ILE A 38 -11.21 12.33 5.13
C ILE A 38 -10.91 12.42 3.63
N ARG A 39 -10.16 13.45 3.19
CA ARG A 39 -9.72 13.54 1.79
C ARG A 39 -8.83 12.36 1.37
N ARG A 40 -7.95 11.91 2.26
CA ARG A 40 -7.08 10.75 2.01
C ARG A 40 -7.90 9.47 1.86
N VAL A 41 -8.82 9.23 2.79
CA VAL A 41 -9.79 8.14 2.72
C VAL A 41 -10.56 8.18 1.40
N GLN A 42 -11.13 9.32 1.04
CA GLN A 42 -11.89 9.44 -0.21
C GLN A 42 -11.03 9.20 -1.46
N LYS A 43 -9.75 9.58 -1.43
CA LYS A 43 -8.81 9.30 -2.52
C LYS A 43 -8.47 7.81 -2.63
N VAL A 44 -8.33 7.11 -1.51
CA VAL A 44 -7.96 5.69 -1.47
C VAL A 44 -9.17 4.79 -1.76
N CYS A 45 -10.31 5.11 -1.17
CA CYS A 45 -11.51 4.29 -1.17
C CYS A 45 -12.60 4.71 -2.16
N GLY A 46 -12.58 5.96 -2.64
CA GLY A 46 -13.63 6.53 -3.47
C GLY A 46 -14.96 6.81 -2.75
N GLN A 47 -15.09 6.41 -1.48
CA GLN A 47 -16.27 6.57 -0.64
C GLN A 47 -15.87 6.98 0.78
N ASN A 48 -16.86 7.34 1.61
CA ASN A 48 -16.62 7.58 3.03
C ASN A 48 -16.27 6.25 3.73
N CYS A 49 -15.29 6.31 4.63
CA CYS A 49 -14.95 5.21 5.52
C CYS A 49 -16.04 5.03 6.58
N TYR A 50 -16.66 3.85 6.60
CA TYR A 50 -17.51 3.41 7.70
C TYR A 50 -16.68 2.43 8.53
N GLY A 51 -15.73 2.97 9.32
CA GLY A 51 -14.90 2.15 10.19
C GLY A 51 -15.71 1.66 11.38
N ASP A 52 -15.73 0.34 11.59
CA ASP A 52 -16.43 -0.33 12.68
C ASP A 52 -15.73 -0.09 14.03
N GLY A 53 -15.94 1.10 14.60
CA GLY A 53 -16.16 1.34 16.03
C GLY A 53 -15.11 1.02 17.09
N VAL A 54 -14.03 0.28 16.84
CA VAL A 54 -13.20 -0.25 17.95
C VAL A 54 -11.98 0.61 18.32
N ASP A 55 -11.44 1.37 17.38
CA ASP A 55 -10.50 2.46 17.66
C ASP A 55 -10.68 3.48 16.55
N SER A 56 -11.17 4.66 16.90
CA SER A 56 -11.53 5.67 15.89
C SER A 56 -10.33 5.94 14.99
N LEU A 57 -10.38 5.47 13.73
CA LEU A 57 -9.42 5.77 12.66
C LEU A 57 -8.87 7.21 12.71
N PRO A 58 -9.68 8.25 13.00
CA PRO A 58 -9.15 9.60 13.22
C PRO A 58 -8.13 9.72 14.34
N VAL A 59 -8.26 9.03 15.47
CA VAL A 59 -7.28 9.02 16.55
C VAL A 59 -6.00 8.28 16.12
N LEU A 60 -6.12 7.12 15.48
CA LEU A 60 -4.96 6.35 15.02
C LEU A 60 -4.16 7.12 13.94
N ALA A 61 -4.85 7.64 12.92
CA ALA A 61 -4.23 8.43 11.87
C ALA A 61 -3.69 9.78 12.38
N CYS A 62 -4.24 10.31 13.46
CA CYS A 62 -3.74 11.53 14.08
C CYS A 62 -2.60 11.32 15.07
N SER A 63 -2.48 10.15 15.70
CA SER A 63 -1.45 9.88 16.71
C SER A 63 -0.23 9.18 16.13
N THR A 64 -0.45 8.03 15.48
CA THR A 64 0.62 7.19 14.91
C THR A 64 0.79 7.39 13.41
N GLY A 65 -0.21 7.96 12.74
CA GLY A 65 -0.27 7.99 11.28
C GLY A 65 -0.66 6.64 10.70
N VAL A 66 -1.16 6.65 9.46
CA VAL A 66 -1.65 5.44 8.79
C VAL A 66 -1.23 5.48 7.33
N SER A 67 -0.85 4.33 6.77
CA SER A 67 -0.55 4.20 5.34
C SER A 67 -1.82 4.05 4.50
N ASP A 68 -1.73 4.35 3.20
CA ASP A 68 -2.86 4.17 2.28
C ASP A 68 -3.34 2.71 2.22
N GLU A 69 -2.44 1.74 2.42
CA GLU A 69 -2.76 0.31 2.46
C GLU A 69 -3.54 -0.06 3.72
N GLN A 70 -3.12 0.43 4.88
CA GLN A 70 -3.89 0.28 6.12
C GLN A 70 -5.24 1.00 6.02
N LEU A 71 -5.29 2.18 5.40
CA LEU A 71 -6.55 2.88 5.14
C LEU A 71 -7.51 2.02 4.32
N THR A 72 -7.01 1.34 3.28
CA THR A 72 -7.80 0.42 2.47
C THR A 72 -8.34 -0.72 3.32
N TYR A 73 -7.50 -1.36 4.12
CA TYR A 73 -7.90 -2.49 4.97
C TYR A 73 -8.92 -2.08 6.06
N LEU A 74 -8.73 -0.92 6.68
CA LEU A 74 -9.56 -0.46 7.80
C LEU A 74 -10.89 0.16 7.37
N CYS A 75 -10.93 0.79 6.18
CA CYS A 75 -12.09 1.54 5.73
C CYS A 75 -12.85 0.89 4.58
N CYS A 76 -12.15 0.11 3.76
CA CYS A 76 -12.63 -0.39 2.48
C CYS A 76 -12.17 -1.84 2.26
N PRO A 77 -12.44 -2.74 3.23
CA PRO A 77 -12.20 -4.16 3.00
C PRO A 77 -13.08 -4.62 1.84
N GLN A 78 -12.48 -5.36 0.91
CA GLN A 78 -13.18 -5.92 -0.26
C GLN A 78 -14.01 -7.14 0.14
#